data_AF-A0A813RKY6-F1
#
_entry.id   AF-A0A813RKY6-F1
#
_cell.length_a   1.000
_cell.length_b   1.000
_cell.length_c   1.000
_cell.angle_alpha   90.00
_cell.angle_beta   90.00
_cell.angle_gamma   90.00
#
_symmetry.space_group_name_H-M   'P 1'
#
loop_
_entity.id
_entity.type
_entity.pdbx_description
1 polymer ?
#
loop_
_entity_poly.entity_id
_entity_poly.type
_entity_poly.pdbx_seq_one_letter_code
_entity_poly.pdbx_strand_id
1 'polypeptide(L)'
;MLTKAQSTLKSETCQKPDIVKMEDQVSPYHTSPYGIIPLPHLTMNTDVKYGLYENTSDLDGQNNACTKRYDVNDMLQQILSIVDQSLDEAQQRKHAFNCNRLKPAFFQVLCEIKEKTAINIRNLPEDEPQDPQLMRLDNMLIAEGVAGPERSGPTSGSSSASASALASINDDSALEHSDYRAKLTQIRQLYHSELEKYEQACNDFTSHVVNLLREQSRARPISPREIDRMVHIIRKKFSSIQLQLKQSTCEAVMILRSRFLDARRKRRNFSKTATEVLNEYFYSHLSNPYPSEEAKDELARKCGISVSQVSNWFGNKRIRYKKNIGKAQEEANLYAGIYTIN
;
A
#
# COMPACT_ATOMS: atom_id res chain seq x y z
N MET A 1 34.69 -36.38 -16.12
CA MET A 1 35.32 -35.15 -15.60
C MET A 1 34.29 -34.44 -14.71
N LEU A 2 33.94 -35.00 -13.55
CA LEU A 2 34.64 -34.86 -12.27
C LEU A 2 34.85 -33.40 -11.83
N THR A 3 33.93 -32.96 -10.95
CA THR A 3 34.17 -32.36 -9.61
C THR A 3 34.76 -30.95 -9.41
N LYS A 4 34.08 -30.26 -8.47
CA LYS A 4 34.54 -29.29 -7.45
C LYS A 4 34.85 -27.87 -7.98
N ALA A 5 34.34 -26.79 -7.38
CA ALA A 5 34.24 -26.54 -5.95
C ALA A 5 33.00 -25.72 -5.53
N GLN A 6 32.37 -26.18 -4.45
CA GLN A 6 31.51 -25.41 -3.56
C GLN A 6 32.34 -24.50 -2.65
N SER A 7 31.68 -23.45 -2.17
CA SER A 7 31.65 -22.98 -0.77
C SER A 7 32.36 -21.66 -0.41
N THR A 8 31.72 -20.97 0.53
CA THR A 8 31.98 -19.65 1.17
C THR A 8 31.45 -18.45 0.36
N LEU A 9 30.45 -17.67 0.78
CA LEU A 9 29.82 -17.44 2.09
C LEU A 9 28.35 -16.99 1.93
N LYS A 10 27.52 -17.50 2.84
CA LYS A 10 26.17 -17.05 3.18
C LYS A 10 26.23 -15.80 4.07
N SER A 11 25.14 -15.02 4.04
CA SER A 11 24.62 -13.96 4.95
C SER A 11 24.33 -12.70 4.11
N GLU A 12 23.13 -12.12 4.01
CA GLU A 12 21.99 -12.03 4.92
C GLU A 12 20.64 -12.03 4.16
N THR A 13 19.68 -12.72 4.76
CA THR A 13 18.22 -12.60 4.71
C THR A 13 17.53 -11.59 3.78
N CYS A 14 16.73 -12.12 2.83
CA CYS A 14 15.52 -11.46 2.35
C CYS A 14 14.38 -12.49 2.36
N GLN A 15 13.49 -12.33 3.34
CA GLN A 15 12.41 -13.26 3.65
C GLN A 15 11.19 -12.90 2.78
N LYS A 16 10.87 -13.72 1.77
CA LYS A 16 9.56 -13.71 1.11
C LYS A 16 8.56 -14.40 2.03
N PRO A 17 7.37 -13.84 2.29
CA PRO A 17 6.29 -14.61 2.90
C PRO A 17 5.57 -15.44 1.83
N ASP A 18 5.73 -16.77 1.93
CA ASP A 18 4.95 -17.76 1.19
C ASP A 18 3.53 -17.87 1.80
N ILE A 19 2.52 -17.53 1.00
CA ILE A 19 1.10 -17.73 1.32
C ILE A 19 0.68 -19.08 0.78
N VAL A 20 1.03 -20.19 1.44
CA VAL A 20 0.28 -21.47 1.37
C VAL A 20 0.65 -22.29 2.60
N LYS A 21 -0.33 -22.55 3.49
CA LYS A 21 -0.51 -23.76 4.31
C LYS A 21 -1.41 -23.46 5.51
N MET A 22 -2.71 -23.73 5.38
CA MET A 22 -3.56 -24.08 6.50
C MET A 22 -4.64 -25.03 6.00
N GLU A 23 -4.29 -26.31 5.92
CA GLU A 23 -5.22 -27.43 6.05
C GLU A 23 -4.45 -28.57 6.76
N ASP A 24 -5.16 -29.25 7.65
CA ASP A 24 -4.84 -30.46 8.41
C ASP A 24 -3.86 -30.38 9.59
N GLN A 25 -4.40 -30.07 10.79
CA GLN A 25 -4.19 -30.93 11.97
C GLN A 25 -5.45 -30.93 12.87
N VAL A 26 -5.97 -32.14 13.11
CA VAL A 26 -7.10 -32.45 14.00
C VAL A 26 -6.60 -33.32 15.18
N SER A 27 -7.15 -33.03 16.37
CA SER A 27 -7.27 -33.87 17.60
C SER A 27 -6.15 -33.88 18.66
N PRO A 28 -6.41 -34.25 19.94
CA PRO A 28 -7.59 -34.03 20.80
C PRO A 28 -7.26 -33.50 22.23
N TYR A 29 -8.27 -32.89 22.89
CA TYR A 29 -8.52 -32.71 24.34
C TYR A 29 -7.37 -32.66 25.38
N HIS A 30 -7.18 -31.51 26.06
CA HIS A 30 -7.67 -31.30 27.45
C HIS A 30 -7.46 -29.86 28.00
N THR A 31 -8.60 -29.24 28.36
CA THR A 31 -8.97 -28.35 29.47
C THR A 31 -8.09 -27.16 29.93
N SER A 32 -8.67 -25.96 29.83
CA SER A 32 -8.28 -24.70 30.51
C SER A 32 -9.43 -24.24 31.44
N PRO A 33 -9.17 -23.61 32.60
CA PRO A 33 -10.10 -23.56 33.74
C PRO A 33 -11.05 -22.34 33.81
N TYR A 34 -11.37 -21.68 32.69
CA TYR A 34 -12.37 -20.61 32.68
C TYR A 34 -13.54 -21.00 31.77
N GLY A 35 -14.66 -21.32 32.42
CA GLY A 35 -15.83 -21.93 31.83
C GLY A 35 -16.49 -21.09 30.74
N ILE A 36 -16.88 -21.80 29.68
CA ILE A 36 -17.81 -21.37 28.63
C ILE A 36 -19.08 -20.85 29.31
N ILE A 37 -19.34 -19.54 29.18
CA ILE A 37 -20.65 -18.96 29.48
C ILE A 37 -21.54 -19.26 28.27
N PRO A 38 -22.66 -19.99 28.42
CA PRO A 38 -23.60 -20.25 27.34
C PRO A 38 -24.23 -18.95 26.88
N LEU A 39 -24.19 -18.66 25.57
CA LEU A 39 -25.03 -17.61 25.00
C LEU A 39 -26.51 -17.98 25.24
N PRO A 40 -27.30 -17.08 25.85
CA PRO A 40 -28.69 -17.36 26.17
C PRO A 40 -29.52 -17.51 24.90
N HIS A 41 -30.33 -18.57 24.94
CA HIS A 41 -31.52 -18.79 24.12
C HIS A 41 -32.26 -17.45 23.96
N LEU A 42 -32.28 -16.87 22.76
CA LEU A 42 -33.21 -15.80 22.43
C LEU A 42 -34.60 -16.44 22.35
N THR A 43 -35.27 -16.46 23.50
CA THR A 43 -36.71 -16.56 23.57
C THR A 43 -37.28 -15.43 22.72
N MET A 44 -38.23 -15.78 21.85
CA MET A 44 -39.07 -14.80 21.17
C MET A 44 -39.73 -13.92 22.24
N ASN A 45 -39.26 -12.69 22.36
CA ASN A 45 -39.94 -11.66 23.11
C ASN A 45 -41.21 -11.31 22.32
N THR A 46 -42.33 -11.93 22.71
CA THR A 46 -43.67 -11.52 22.32
C THR A 46 -44.03 -10.25 23.10
N ASP A 47 -43.37 -9.15 22.77
CA ASP A 47 -43.75 -7.81 23.25
C ASP A 47 -43.65 -6.84 22.08
N VAL A 48 -44.42 -7.13 21.03
CA VAL A 48 -44.93 -6.09 20.15
C VAL A 48 -46.34 -5.79 20.65
N LYS A 49 -46.43 -4.71 21.40
CA LYS A 49 -47.67 -4.09 21.87
C LYS A 49 -48.52 -3.73 20.65
N TYR A 50 -49.45 -4.60 20.26
CA TYR A 50 -50.51 -4.23 19.34
C TYR A 50 -51.39 -3.20 20.06
N GLY A 51 -51.36 -1.96 19.59
CA GLY A 51 -52.30 -0.93 20.00
C GLY A 51 -53.71 -1.33 19.58
N LEU A 52 -54.46 -1.90 20.52
CA LEU A 52 -55.92 -1.99 20.46
C LEU A 52 -56.48 -0.56 20.46
N TYR A 53 -56.93 -0.09 19.30
CA TYR A 53 -57.93 0.96 19.24
C TYR A 53 -59.29 0.29 19.46
N GLU A 54 -59.84 0.45 20.66
CA GLU A 54 -61.28 0.27 20.90
C GLU A 54 -62.02 1.32 20.06
N ASN A 55 -62.89 0.86 19.17
CA ASN A 55 -64.02 1.64 18.68
C ASN A 55 -65.28 0.82 18.98
N THR A 56 -65.94 1.18 20.07
CA THR A 56 -67.31 0.79 20.36
C THR A 56 -68.25 1.74 19.63
N SER A 57 -69.08 1.24 18.72
CA SER A 57 -70.52 1.52 18.64
C SER A 57 -71.14 0.86 17.42
N ASP A 58 -72.16 0.04 17.71
CA ASP A 58 -73.15 -0.48 16.78
C ASP A 58 -73.69 0.60 15.84
N LEU A 59 -73.80 0.30 14.54
CA LEU A 59 -74.93 0.70 13.71
C LEU A 59 -75.06 -0.27 12.52
N ASP A 60 -76.29 -0.75 12.34
CA ASP A 60 -76.79 -1.52 11.22
C ASP A 60 -76.36 -0.99 9.84
N GLY A 61 -76.11 -1.89 8.89
CA GLY A 61 -76.04 -1.51 7.48
C GLY A 61 -75.26 -2.48 6.62
N GLN A 62 -75.98 -3.20 5.78
CA GLN A 62 -75.49 -3.98 4.65
C GLN A 62 -74.32 -3.27 3.93
N ASN A 63 -73.16 -3.90 3.81
CA ASN A 63 -72.34 -3.79 2.61
C ASN A 63 -71.32 -4.94 2.49
N ASN A 64 -71.51 -5.70 1.43
CA ASN A 64 -70.75 -6.85 1.00
C ASN A 64 -69.58 -6.34 0.16
N ALA A 65 -68.34 -6.35 0.67
CA ALA A 65 -67.15 -6.07 -0.13
C ALA A 65 -65.91 -6.81 0.43
N CYS A 66 -65.70 -8.02 -0.09
CA CYS A 66 -64.43 -8.69 -0.34
C CYS A 66 -63.17 -8.16 0.40
N THR A 67 -62.97 -8.58 1.65
CA THR A 67 -61.63 -8.77 2.22
C THR A 67 -61.53 -10.20 2.71
N LYS A 68 -61.04 -11.11 1.85
CA LYS A 68 -60.63 -12.44 2.29
C LYS A 68 -59.46 -12.26 3.25
N ARG A 69 -59.72 -12.28 4.56
CA ARG A 69 -58.68 -12.56 5.55
C ARG A 69 -58.27 -14.01 5.34
N TYR A 70 -57.05 -14.24 4.86
CA TYR A 70 -56.49 -15.58 4.81
C TYR A 70 -56.28 -16.04 6.25
N ASP A 71 -56.85 -17.20 6.63
CA ASP A 71 -56.60 -17.80 7.94
C ASP A 71 -55.13 -18.22 8.03
N VAL A 72 -54.52 -18.07 9.20
CA VAL A 72 -53.13 -18.49 9.43
C VAL A 72 -52.96 -19.98 9.15
N ASN A 73 -54.01 -20.76 9.40
CA ASN A 73 -54.07 -22.18 9.06
C ASN A 73 -54.05 -22.44 7.55
N ASP A 74 -54.73 -21.61 6.75
CA ASP A 74 -54.72 -21.75 5.28
C ASP A 74 -53.34 -21.41 4.71
N MET A 75 -52.68 -20.40 5.26
CA MET A 75 -51.30 -20.07 4.87
C MET A 75 -50.32 -21.18 5.25
N LEU A 76 -50.46 -21.76 6.45
CA LEU A 76 -49.66 -22.89 6.90
C LEU A 76 -49.88 -24.13 6.02
N GLN A 77 -51.13 -24.45 5.68
CA GLN A 77 -51.45 -25.53 4.75
C GLN A 77 -50.85 -25.27 3.37
N GLN A 78 -50.90 -24.03 2.87
CA GLN A 78 -50.22 -23.66 1.63
C GLN A 78 -48.71 -23.87 1.71
N ILE A 79 -48.07 -23.45 2.80
CA ILE A 79 -46.62 -23.62 2.98
C ILE A 79 -46.25 -25.12 3.07
N LEU A 80 -47.03 -25.92 3.81
CA LEU A 80 -46.81 -27.36 3.90
C LEU A 80 -46.95 -28.04 2.55
N SER A 81 -47.92 -27.61 1.72
CA SER A 81 -48.10 -28.12 0.35
C SER A 81 -46.96 -27.75 -0.62
N ILE A 82 -46.07 -26.82 -0.25
CA ILE A 82 -44.86 -26.50 -1.01
C ILE A 82 -43.78 -27.56 -0.80
N VAL A 83 -43.77 -28.22 0.36
CA VAL A 83 -42.78 -29.26 0.67
C VAL A 83 -43.01 -30.53 -0.15
N ASP A 84 -44.27 -30.82 -0.49
CA ASP A 84 -44.66 -32.00 -1.27
C ASP A 84 -44.64 -31.77 -2.80
N GLN A 85 -44.24 -30.57 -3.26
CA GLN A 85 -44.20 -30.26 -4.69
C GLN A 85 -43.01 -30.92 -5.39
N SER A 86 -43.29 -31.49 -6.56
CA SER A 86 -42.24 -31.96 -7.47
C SER A 86 -41.42 -30.78 -8.03
N LEU A 87 -40.16 -31.06 -8.41
CA LEU A 87 -39.26 -30.06 -9.00
C LEU A 87 -39.87 -29.46 -10.28
N ASP A 88 -40.54 -30.28 -11.10
CA ASP A 88 -41.18 -29.86 -12.34
C ASP A 88 -42.37 -28.93 -12.07
N GLU A 89 -43.23 -29.25 -11.09
CA GLU A 89 -44.33 -28.36 -10.68
C GLU A 89 -43.84 -27.01 -10.17
N ALA A 90 -42.77 -27.00 -9.37
CA ALA A 90 -42.16 -25.78 -8.88
C ALA A 90 -41.57 -24.94 -10.02
N GLN A 91 -40.92 -25.57 -11.00
CA GLN A 91 -40.42 -24.91 -12.20
C GLN A 91 -41.55 -24.34 -13.07
N GLN A 92 -42.66 -25.06 -13.21
CA GLN A 92 -43.84 -24.61 -13.95
C GLN A 92 -44.46 -23.36 -13.30
N ARG A 93 -44.59 -23.34 -11.97
CA ARG A 93 -45.07 -22.16 -11.22
C ARG A 93 -44.11 -20.98 -11.33
N LYS A 94 -42.80 -21.22 -11.23
CA LYS A 94 -41.76 -20.21 -11.46
C LYS A 94 -41.88 -19.62 -12.87
N HIS A 95 -42.09 -20.46 -13.88
CA HIS A 95 -42.29 -20.03 -15.27
C HIS A 95 -43.57 -19.19 -15.41
N ALA A 96 -44.69 -19.66 -14.87
CA ALA A 96 -45.97 -18.93 -14.89
C ALA A 96 -45.85 -17.54 -14.21
N PHE A 97 -45.16 -17.46 -13.07
CA PHE A 97 -44.87 -16.20 -12.42
C PHE A 97 -43.96 -15.30 -13.26
N ASN A 98 -42.92 -15.86 -13.88
CA ASN A 98 -42.00 -15.12 -14.75
C ASN A 98 -42.69 -14.56 -16.00
N CYS A 99 -43.70 -15.24 -16.53
CA CYS A 99 -44.49 -14.77 -17.67
C CYS A 99 -45.62 -13.79 -17.29
N ASN A 100 -45.84 -13.53 -15.99
CA ASN A 100 -46.92 -12.66 -15.54
C ASN A 100 -46.63 -11.19 -15.90
N ARG A 101 -47.57 -10.54 -16.61
CA ARG A 101 -47.46 -9.14 -17.04
C ARG A 101 -47.29 -8.14 -15.89
N LEU A 102 -47.78 -8.47 -14.70
CA LEU A 102 -47.68 -7.62 -13.51
C LEU A 102 -46.38 -7.82 -12.73
N LYS A 103 -45.57 -8.86 -13.05
CA LYS A 103 -44.30 -9.12 -12.37
C LYS A 103 -43.39 -7.88 -12.32
N PRO A 104 -43.18 -7.10 -13.40
CA PRO A 104 -42.35 -5.90 -13.35
C PRO A 104 -42.89 -4.85 -12.38
N ALA A 105 -44.20 -4.58 -12.41
CA ALA A 105 -44.85 -3.62 -11.52
C ALA A 105 -44.76 -4.05 -10.05
N PHE A 106 -44.98 -5.34 -9.77
CA PHE A 106 -44.86 -5.89 -8.43
C PHE A 106 -43.42 -5.82 -7.90
N PHE A 107 -42.43 -6.17 -8.73
CA PHE A 107 -41.01 -6.03 -8.37
C PHE A 107 -40.63 -4.59 -8.10
N GLN A 108 -41.16 -3.64 -8.88
CA GLN A 108 -40.92 -2.21 -8.66
C GLN A 108 -41.46 -1.73 -7.30
N VAL A 109 -42.72 -2.06 -6.97
CA VAL A 109 -43.30 -1.72 -5.66
C VAL A 109 -42.50 -2.36 -4.51
N LEU A 110 -42.10 -3.62 -4.65
CA LEU A 110 -41.27 -4.29 -3.64
C LEU A 110 -39.88 -3.65 -3.51
N CYS A 111 -39.26 -3.22 -4.61
CA CYS A 111 -38.00 -2.46 -4.58
C CYS A 111 -38.18 -1.12 -3.85
N GLU A 112 -39.27 -0.39 -4.12
CA GLU A 112 -39.57 0.89 -3.44
C GLU A 112 -39.84 0.70 -1.95
N ILE A 113 -40.62 -0.34 -1.58
CA ILE A 113 -40.87 -0.68 -0.18
C ILE A 113 -39.54 -1.03 0.48
N LYS A 114 -38.71 -1.87 -0.14
CA LYS A 114 -37.39 -2.25 0.38
C LYS A 114 -36.47 -1.04 0.56
N GLU A 115 -36.50 -0.09 -0.37
CA GLU A 115 -35.72 1.15 -0.26
C GLU A 115 -36.21 2.04 0.88
N LYS A 116 -37.53 2.11 1.12
CA LYS A 116 -38.14 2.91 2.19
C LYS A 116 -38.08 2.25 3.57
N THR A 117 -38.10 0.91 3.63
CA THR A 117 -38.14 0.12 4.89
C THR A 117 -36.79 -0.41 5.33
N ALA A 118 -35.75 -0.35 4.50
CA ALA A 118 -34.41 -0.80 4.88
C ALA A 118 -33.83 0.05 6.02
N ILE A 119 -34.06 -0.41 7.25
CA ILE A 119 -33.33 -0.04 8.48
C ILE A 119 -31.98 -0.76 8.45
N ASN A 120 -31.08 -0.36 7.54
CA ASN A 120 -29.63 -0.50 7.71
C ASN A 120 -28.93 0.20 6.55
N ILE A 121 -27.73 0.71 6.81
CA ILE A 121 -26.85 1.42 5.86
C ILE A 121 -27.17 2.91 5.78
N ARG A 122 -26.79 3.60 6.86
CA ARG A 122 -26.34 4.99 6.86
C ARG A 122 -25.78 5.39 5.49
N ASN A 123 -26.30 6.48 4.96
CA ASN A 123 -25.62 7.46 4.11
C ASN A 123 -24.12 7.15 3.96
N LEU A 124 -23.72 6.46 2.89
CA LEU A 124 -22.40 6.76 2.34
C LEU A 124 -22.57 8.16 1.72
N PRO A 125 -21.84 9.18 2.18
CA PRO A 125 -21.87 10.47 1.52
C PRO A 125 -21.48 10.23 0.05
N GLU A 126 -22.31 10.68 -0.89
CA GLU A 126 -22.10 10.52 -2.33
C GLU A 126 -20.85 11.25 -2.86
N ASP A 127 -20.15 12.01 -2.02
CA ASP A 127 -18.88 12.67 -2.35
C ASP A 127 -17.95 12.63 -1.14
N GLU A 128 -17.34 11.46 -0.88
CA GLU A 128 -16.16 11.45 -0.01
C GLU A 128 -14.97 11.94 -0.85
N PRO A 129 -14.33 13.07 -0.48
CA PRO A 129 -13.20 13.59 -1.22
C PRO A 129 -12.11 12.53 -1.32
N GLN A 130 -11.46 12.48 -2.48
CA GLN A 130 -10.37 11.53 -2.75
C GLN A 130 -9.35 11.57 -1.60
N ASP A 131 -8.97 10.40 -1.10
CA ASP A 131 -8.11 10.27 0.08
C ASP A 131 -6.88 11.19 -0.04
N PRO A 132 -6.69 12.15 0.89
CA PRO A 132 -5.56 13.09 0.86
C PRO A 132 -4.21 12.40 0.79
N GLN A 133 -4.08 11.20 1.39
CA GLN A 133 -2.86 10.41 1.33
C GLN A 133 -2.63 9.86 -0.08
N LEU A 134 -3.69 9.39 -0.74
CA LEU A 134 -3.64 8.89 -2.11
C LEU A 134 -3.23 10.02 -3.07
N MET A 135 -3.83 11.21 -2.93
CA MET A 135 -3.51 12.38 -3.75
C MET A 135 -2.05 12.82 -3.56
N ARG A 136 -1.53 12.78 -2.33
CA ARG A 136 -0.12 13.10 -2.06
C ARG A 136 0.83 12.12 -2.76
N LEU A 137 0.50 10.82 -2.73
CA LEU A 137 1.31 9.79 -3.40
C LEU A 137 1.24 9.94 -4.92
N ASP A 138 0.07 10.27 -5.48
CA ASP A 138 -0.07 10.57 -6.91
C ASP A 138 0.81 11.72 -7.34
N ASN A 139 0.76 12.84 -6.63
CA ASN A 139 1.62 13.99 -6.91
C ASN A 139 3.11 13.64 -6.80
N MET A 140 3.49 12.76 -5.86
CA MET A 140 4.86 12.30 -5.72
C MET A 140 5.32 11.44 -6.89
N LEU A 141 4.49 10.46 -7.31
CA LEU A 141 4.80 9.59 -8.44
C LEU A 141 4.84 10.38 -9.76
N ILE A 142 3.97 11.37 -9.93
CA ILE A 142 3.98 12.26 -11.10
C ILE A 142 5.26 13.10 -11.13
N ALA A 143 5.65 13.69 -10.00
CA ALA A 143 6.86 14.51 -9.91
C ALA A 143 8.14 13.73 -10.26
N GLU A 144 8.20 12.46 -9.89
CA GLU A 144 9.33 11.56 -10.17
C GLU A 144 9.22 10.89 -11.56
N GLY A 145 8.18 11.19 -12.34
CA GLY A 145 7.97 10.65 -13.69
C GLY A 145 7.58 9.17 -13.72
N VAL A 146 7.08 8.64 -12.60
CA VAL A 146 6.65 7.25 -12.43
C VAL A 146 5.16 7.07 -12.77
N ALA A 147 4.33 8.09 -12.58
CA ALA A 147 2.91 8.09 -12.93
C ALA A 147 2.54 9.30 -13.81
N GLY A 148 1.45 9.19 -14.58
CA GLY A 148 0.96 10.23 -15.49
C GLY A 148 1.04 9.81 -16.97
N PRO A 149 0.33 10.53 -17.87
CA PRO A 149 0.39 10.23 -19.30
C PRO A 149 1.85 10.27 -19.72
N GLU A 150 2.33 9.14 -20.26
CA GLU A 150 3.62 9.05 -20.90
C GLU A 150 3.81 10.32 -21.74
N ARG A 151 4.84 11.14 -21.43
CA ARG A 151 5.36 12.09 -22.42
C ARG A 151 6.06 11.28 -23.52
N SER A 152 5.32 10.41 -24.19
CA SER A 152 5.66 9.74 -25.43
C SER A 152 5.39 10.72 -26.58
N GLY A 153 6.22 11.76 -26.65
CA GLY A 153 6.16 12.75 -27.71
C GLY A 153 7.42 13.61 -27.70
N PRO A 154 8.22 13.63 -28.78
CA PRO A 154 9.42 14.45 -28.86
C PRO A 154 8.99 15.88 -29.20
N THR A 155 8.42 16.61 -28.25
CA THR A 155 8.22 18.07 -28.28
C THR A 155 7.33 18.47 -27.11
N SER A 156 7.95 18.97 -26.05
CA SER A 156 7.51 20.16 -25.30
C SER A 156 8.35 20.23 -24.03
N GLY A 157 9.06 21.35 -23.87
CA GLY A 157 9.99 21.62 -22.78
C GLY A 157 9.34 21.69 -21.40
N SER A 158 10.18 21.87 -20.37
CA SER A 158 9.88 21.88 -18.93
C SER A 158 9.37 20.52 -18.42
N SER A 159 10.23 19.60 -17.96
CA SER A 159 10.95 19.67 -16.68
C SER A 159 12.22 18.78 -16.65
N SER A 160 13.23 19.13 -17.45
CA SER A 160 14.63 18.66 -17.25
C SER A 160 15.44 19.60 -16.33
N ALA A 161 14.77 20.50 -15.60
CA ALA A 161 15.41 21.57 -14.83
C ALA A 161 16.22 21.10 -13.60
N SER A 162 16.20 19.80 -13.26
CA SER A 162 17.00 19.25 -12.14
C SER A 162 18.16 18.35 -12.59
N ALA A 163 18.28 18.06 -13.88
CA ALA A 163 19.30 17.13 -14.41
C ALA A 163 20.30 17.77 -15.38
N SER A 164 20.10 19.04 -15.77
CA SER A 164 20.90 19.69 -16.82
C SER A 164 21.99 20.65 -16.32
N ALA A 165 22.18 20.84 -15.01
CA ALA A 165 23.13 21.82 -14.47
C ALA A 165 24.50 21.25 -14.06
N LEU A 166 24.87 20.03 -14.49
CA LEU A 166 26.17 19.43 -14.16
C LEU A 166 26.82 18.67 -15.33
N ALA A 167 26.55 19.08 -16.56
CA ALA A 167 27.23 18.56 -17.75
C ALA A 167 28.64 19.13 -17.93
N SER A 168 29.46 19.06 -16.88
CA SER A 168 30.91 19.20 -16.98
C SER A 168 31.56 18.52 -15.77
N ILE A 169 32.46 17.58 -16.07
CA ILE A 169 33.41 16.87 -15.22
C ILE A 169 32.97 15.46 -14.76
N ASN A 170 33.67 14.46 -15.33
CA ASN A 170 33.80 13.03 -14.98
C ASN A 170 32.88 12.01 -15.69
N ASP A 171 33.53 11.17 -16.50
CA ASP A 171 33.02 9.95 -17.18
C ASP A 171 32.39 8.94 -16.18
N ASP A 172 32.91 8.90 -14.96
CA ASP A 172 32.42 8.05 -13.85
C ASP A 172 31.01 8.45 -13.37
N SER A 173 30.67 9.75 -13.42
CA SER A 173 29.32 10.22 -13.07
C SER A 173 28.29 9.95 -14.17
N ALA A 174 28.71 9.81 -15.44
CA ALA A 174 27.80 9.49 -16.54
C ALA A 174 27.25 8.06 -16.42
N LEU A 175 28.11 7.11 -16.03
CA LEU A 175 27.73 5.72 -15.76
C LEU A 175 26.76 5.61 -14.57
N GLU A 176 27.05 6.28 -13.45
CA GLU A 176 26.16 6.29 -12.28
C GLU A 176 24.78 6.92 -12.58
N HIS A 177 24.75 7.97 -13.41
CA HIS A 177 23.49 8.58 -13.86
C HIS A 177 22.71 7.68 -14.83
N SER A 178 23.39 6.89 -15.66
CA SER A 178 22.77 5.88 -16.53
C SER A 178 22.09 4.78 -15.70
N ASP A 179 22.79 4.24 -14.69
CA ASP A 179 22.25 3.20 -13.80
C ASP A 179 21.06 3.68 -12.98
N TYR A 180 21.09 4.93 -12.51
CA TYR A 180 19.95 5.54 -11.81
C TYR A 180 18.73 5.63 -12.72
N ARG A 181 18.89 6.14 -13.96
CA ARG A 181 17.79 6.23 -14.94
C ARG A 181 17.24 4.87 -15.33
N ALA A 182 18.10 3.88 -15.52
CA ALA A 182 17.68 2.50 -15.83
C ALA A 182 16.83 1.91 -14.69
N LYS A 183 17.28 2.06 -13.43
CA LYS A 183 16.53 1.61 -12.25
C LYS A 183 15.21 2.35 -12.07
N LEU A 184 15.18 3.67 -12.31
CA LEU A 184 13.93 4.44 -12.25
C LEU A 184 12.94 3.98 -13.32
N THR A 185 13.44 3.68 -14.53
CA THR A 185 12.62 3.10 -15.61
C THR A 185 12.07 1.74 -15.23
N GLN A 186 12.86 0.90 -14.57
CA GLN A 186 12.41 -0.40 -14.07
C GLN A 186 11.31 -0.25 -13.01
N ILE A 187 11.44 0.69 -12.06
CA ILE A 187 10.39 0.99 -11.07
C ILE A 187 9.11 1.43 -11.77
N ARG A 188 9.22 2.30 -12.79
CA ARG A 188 8.08 2.76 -13.58
C ARG A 188 7.37 1.62 -14.31
N GLN A 189 8.11 0.73 -14.96
CA GLN A 189 7.55 -0.43 -15.65
C GLN A 189 6.84 -1.38 -14.68
N LEU A 190 7.45 -1.66 -13.53
CA LEU A 190 6.86 -2.50 -12.49
C LEU A 190 5.55 -1.88 -11.99
N TYR A 191 5.55 -0.58 -11.67
CA TYR A 191 4.37 0.14 -11.21
C TYR A 191 3.20 0.02 -12.18
N HIS A 192 3.44 0.30 -13.47
CA HIS A 192 2.37 0.23 -14.49
C HIS A 192 1.88 -1.21 -14.71
N SER A 193 2.78 -2.20 -14.73
CA SER A 193 2.40 -3.61 -14.88
C SER A 193 1.55 -4.11 -13.71
N GLU A 194 1.92 -3.75 -12.48
CA GLU A 194 1.13 -4.12 -11.29
C GLU A 194 -0.19 -3.36 -11.21
N LEU A 195 -0.20 -2.08 -11.63
CA LEU A 195 -1.42 -1.28 -11.70
C LEU A 195 -2.42 -1.87 -12.71
N GLU A 196 -1.97 -2.26 -13.90
CA GLU A 196 -2.82 -2.88 -14.93
C GLU A 196 -3.44 -4.21 -14.45
N LYS A 197 -2.64 -5.08 -13.81
CA LYS A 197 -3.14 -6.33 -13.22
C LYS A 197 -4.21 -6.06 -12.15
N TYR A 198 -3.97 -5.06 -11.31
CA TYR A 198 -4.91 -4.65 -10.27
C TYR A 198 -6.21 -4.10 -10.86
N GLU A 199 -6.13 -3.22 -11.86
CA GLU A 199 -7.30 -2.65 -12.54
C GLU A 199 -8.11 -3.74 -13.24
N GLN A 200 -7.44 -4.67 -13.92
CA GLN A 200 -8.08 -5.82 -14.54
C GLN A 200 -8.82 -6.68 -13.51
N ALA A 201 -8.17 -7.04 -12.40
CA ALA A 201 -8.79 -7.83 -11.33
C ALA A 201 -10.00 -7.10 -10.69
N CYS A 202 -9.91 -5.78 -10.51
CA CYS A 202 -10.99 -4.95 -10.01
C CYS A 202 -12.18 -4.94 -10.98
N ASN A 203 -11.91 -4.80 -12.28
CA ASN A 203 -12.93 -4.81 -13.34
C ASN A 203 -13.60 -6.17 -13.47
N ASP A 204 -12.84 -7.27 -13.42
CA ASP A 204 -13.36 -8.62 -13.50
C ASP A 204 -14.25 -8.96 -12.30
N PHE A 205 -13.78 -8.62 -11.09
CA PHE A 205 -14.55 -8.83 -9.87
C PHE A 205 -15.84 -8.00 -9.86
N THR A 206 -15.75 -6.71 -10.23
CA THR A 206 -16.91 -5.82 -10.32
C THR A 206 -17.92 -6.34 -11.34
N SER A 207 -17.44 -6.76 -12.52
CA SER A 207 -18.29 -7.31 -13.58
C SER A 207 -18.98 -8.60 -13.13
N HIS A 208 -18.26 -9.48 -12.44
CA HIS A 208 -18.82 -10.70 -11.88
C HIS A 208 -19.95 -10.41 -10.88
N VAL A 209 -19.73 -9.48 -9.94
CA VAL A 209 -20.76 -9.09 -8.96
C VAL A 209 -21.96 -8.44 -9.62
N VAL A 210 -21.77 -7.55 -10.58
CA VAL A 210 -22.86 -6.91 -11.32
C VAL A 210 -23.69 -7.94 -12.08
N ASN A 211 -23.04 -8.88 -12.77
CA ASN A 211 -23.74 -9.93 -13.50
C ASN A 211 -24.52 -10.84 -12.54
N LEU A 212 -23.92 -11.24 -11.41
CA LEU A 212 -24.58 -12.04 -10.39
C LEU A 212 -25.82 -11.33 -9.84
N LEU A 213 -25.71 -10.04 -9.49
CA LEU A 213 -26.84 -9.27 -8.95
C LEU A 213 -27.93 -9.05 -9.99
N ARG A 214 -27.58 -8.86 -11.27
CA ARG A 214 -28.56 -8.80 -12.37
C ARG A 214 -29.29 -10.12 -12.60
N GLU A 215 -28.61 -11.26 -12.46
CA GLU A 215 -29.28 -12.57 -12.53
C GLU A 215 -30.20 -12.78 -11.32
N GLN A 216 -29.74 -12.43 -10.12
CA GLN A 216 -30.58 -12.50 -8.92
C GLN A 216 -31.78 -11.55 -8.98
N SER A 217 -31.66 -10.39 -9.63
CA SER A 217 -32.77 -9.43 -9.75
C SER A 217 -33.93 -9.96 -10.58
N ARG A 218 -33.75 -11.07 -11.32
CA ARG A 218 -34.84 -11.79 -12.01
C ARG A 218 -35.69 -12.64 -11.06
N ALA A 219 -35.08 -13.14 -9.99
CA ALA A 219 -35.70 -14.06 -9.03
C ALA A 219 -36.20 -13.35 -7.76
N ARG A 220 -35.61 -12.21 -7.38
CA ARG A 220 -36.00 -11.42 -6.21
C ARG A 220 -35.87 -9.91 -6.45
N PRO A 221 -36.61 -9.07 -5.72
CA PRO A 221 -36.50 -7.62 -5.84
C PRO A 221 -35.11 -7.10 -5.44
N ILE A 222 -34.36 -6.59 -6.42
CA ILE A 222 -33.07 -5.89 -6.25
C ILE A 222 -33.18 -4.60 -7.07
N SER A 223 -32.97 -3.45 -6.44
CA SER A 223 -33.01 -2.18 -7.17
C SER A 223 -31.67 -1.92 -7.88
N PRO A 224 -31.65 -1.23 -9.03
CA PRO A 224 -30.40 -0.82 -9.67
C PRO A 224 -29.48 -0.03 -8.73
N ARG A 225 -30.06 0.83 -7.87
CA ARG A 225 -29.32 1.60 -6.87
C ARG A 225 -28.60 0.71 -5.85
N GLU A 226 -29.13 -0.47 -5.55
CA GLU A 226 -28.47 -1.45 -4.68
C GLU A 226 -27.24 -2.06 -5.36
N ILE A 227 -27.32 -2.33 -6.66
CA ILE A 227 -26.17 -2.81 -7.45
C ILE A 227 -25.07 -1.74 -7.47
N ASP A 228 -25.43 -0.48 -7.75
CA ASP A 228 -24.48 0.64 -7.78
C ASP A 228 -23.80 0.84 -6.41
N ARG A 229 -24.55 0.71 -5.31
CA ARG A 229 -24.00 0.75 -3.95
C ARG A 229 -22.99 -0.37 -3.71
N MET A 230 -23.26 -1.59 -4.16
CA MET A 230 -22.30 -2.71 -4.03
C MET A 230 -21.04 -2.43 -4.85
N VAL A 231 -21.16 -1.94 -6.08
CA VAL A 231 -20.01 -1.54 -6.91
C VAL A 231 -19.19 -0.44 -6.22
N HIS A 232 -19.84 0.55 -5.61
CA HIS A 232 -19.15 1.60 -4.87
C HIS A 232 -18.37 1.04 -3.65
N ILE A 233 -18.98 0.15 -2.87
CA ILE A 233 -18.31 -0.51 -1.74
C ILE A 233 -17.08 -1.29 -2.21
N ILE A 234 -17.21 -2.00 -3.33
CA ILE A 234 -16.10 -2.72 -3.97
C ILE A 234 -14.98 -1.73 -4.30
N ARG A 235 -15.25 -0.68 -5.09
CA ARG A 235 -14.24 0.32 -5.46
C ARG A 235 -13.55 0.94 -4.24
N LYS A 236 -14.31 1.23 -3.18
CA LYS A 236 -13.75 1.74 -1.91
C LYS A 236 -12.80 0.75 -1.24
N LYS A 237 -13.12 -0.55 -1.23
CA LYS A 237 -12.22 -1.60 -0.71
C LYS A 237 -10.96 -1.72 -1.56
N PHE A 238 -11.11 -1.67 -2.88
CA PHE A 238 -10.00 -1.72 -3.83
C PHE A 238 -9.07 -0.51 -3.69
N SER A 239 -9.56 0.68 -3.31
CA SER A 239 -8.73 1.88 -3.07
C SER A 239 -7.61 1.66 -2.05
N SER A 240 -7.80 0.78 -1.05
CA SER A 240 -6.75 0.46 -0.08
C SER A 240 -5.55 -0.24 -0.72
N ILE A 241 -5.80 -1.11 -1.70
CA ILE A 241 -4.75 -1.84 -2.42
C ILE A 241 -4.00 -0.86 -3.35
N GLN A 242 -4.74 0.04 -4.01
CA GLN A 242 -4.14 1.08 -4.84
C GLN A 242 -3.23 2.01 -4.02
N LEU A 243 -3.65 2.37 -2.80
CA LEU A 243 -2.84 3.15 -1.87
C LEU A 243 -1.53 2.44 -1.52
N GLN A 244 -1.60 1.15 -1.19
CA GLN A 244 -0.41 0.34 -0.89
C GLN A 244 0.57 0.24 -2.06
N LEU A 245 0.05 0.05 -3.28
CA LEU A 245 0.89 0.00 -4.49
C LEU A 245 1.61 1.34 -4.73
N LYS A 246 0.90 2.47 -4.60
CA LYS A 246 1.51 3.80 -4.76
C LYS A 246 2.53 4.09 -3.65
N GLN A 247 2.24 3.67 -2.42
CA GLN A 247 3.13 3.85 -1.28
C GLN A 247 4.43 3.06 -1.43
N SER A 248 4.37 1.77 -1.78
CA SER A 248 5.57 0.94 -1.99
C SER A 248 6.42 1.45 -3.16
N THR A 249 5.77 1.97 -4.21
CA THR A 249 6.45 2.57 -5.35
C THR A 249 7.18 3.87 -4.95
N CYS A 250 6.52 4.76 -4.20
CA CYS A 250 7.15 5.97 -3.66
C CYS A 250 8.35 5.64 -2.78
N GLU A 251 8.22 4.64 -1.91
CA GLU A 251 9.31 4.17 -1.06
C GLU A 251 10.51 3.67 -1.89
N ALA A 252 10.25 2.87 -2.93
CA ALA A 252 11.29 2.40 -3.85
C ALA A 252 12.03 3.56 -4.53
N VAL A 253 11.31 4.59 -4.97
CA VAL A 253 11.91 5.80 -5.57
C VAL A 253 12.74 6.57 -4.55
N MET A 254 12.24 6.75 -3.33
CA MET A 254 12.97 7.43 -2.25
C MET A 254 14.26 6.68 -1.87
N ILE A 255 14.20 5.35 -1.78
CA ILE A 255 15.38 4.51 -1.53
C ILE A 255 16.39 4.67 -2.68
N LEU A 256 15.93 4.59 -3.93
CA LEU A 256 16.80 4.76 -5.10
C LEU A 256 17.50 6.12 -5.09
N ARG A 257 16.75 7.20 -4.81
CA ARG A 257 17.27 8.57 -4.70
C ARG A 257 18.27 8.72 -3.55
N SER A 258 17.97 8.14 -2.40
CA SER A 258 18.87 8.15 -1.24
C SER A 258 20.20 7.45 -1.55
N ARG A 259 20.15 6.24 -2.11
CA ARG A 259 21.34 5.48 -2.50
C ARG A 259 22.19 6.22 -3.53
N PHE A 260 21.56 6.91 -4.47
CA PHE A 260 22.26 7.72 -5.47
C PHE A 260 22.92 8.96 -4.85
N LEU A 261 22.21 9.70 -3.99
CA LEU A 261 22.78 10.87 -3.30
C LEU A 261 23.90 10.49 -2.33
N ASP A 262 23.80 9.33 -1.68
CA ASP A 262 24.85 8.78 -0.82
C ASP A 262 26.07 8.31 -1.62
N ALA A 263 25.87 7.69 -2.79
CA ALA A 263 26.94 7.33 -3.72
C ALA A 263 27.67 8.58 -4.25
N ARG A 264 26.93 9.64 -4.60
CA ARG A 264 27.51 10.94 -4.97
C ARG A 264 28.25 11.61 -3.80
N ARG A 265 27.80 11.39 -2.56
CA ARG A 265 28.44 11.91 -1.33
C ARG A 265 29.61 11.07 -0.84
N LYS A 266 30.00 10.00 -1.55
CA LYS A 266 31.16 9.17 -1.19
C LYS A 266 32.40 10.07 -1.19
N ARG A 267 32.80 10.53 0.01
CA ARG A 267 33.98 11.37 0.23
C ARG A 267 35.16 10.64 -0.40
N ARG A 268 35.74 11.22 -1.45
CA ARG A 268 37.04 10.75 -1.93
C ARG A 268 38.04 10.94 -0.79
N ASN A 269 38.73 9.86 -0.42
CA ASN A 269 39.87 9.96 0.48
C ASN A 269 40.88 10.95 -0.13
N PHE A 270 41.62 11.67 0.72
CA PHE A 270 42.73 12.47 0.23
C PHE A 270 43.76 11.56 -0.46
N SER A 271 44.47 12.11 -1.45
CA SER A 271 45.56 11.38 -2.09
C SER A 271 46.61 10.97 -1.05
N LYS A 272 47.40 9.94 -1.37
CA LYS A 272 48.48 9.49 -0.49
C LYS A 272 49.45 10.64 -0.18
N THR A 273 49.85 11.38 -1.23
CA THR A 273 50.72 12.56 -1.12
C THR A 273 50.10 13.67 -0.25
N ALA A 274 48.82 14.00 -0.43
CA ALA A 274 48.16 15.00 0.42
C ALA A 274 48.12 14.55 1.88
N THR A 275 47.87 13.26 2.13
CA THR A 275 47.84 12.71 3.49
C THR A 275 49.23 12.70 4.12
N GLU A 276 50.28 12.40 3.35
CA GLU A 276 51.69 12.45 3.78
C GLU A 276 52.09 13.87 4.20
N VAL A 277 51.82 14.88 3.36
CA VAL A 277 52.13 16.30 3.66
C VAL A 277 51.42 16.78 4.94
N LEU A 278 50.15 16.40 5.12
CA LEU A 278 49.39 16.76 6.33
C LEU A 278 49.92 16.04 7.57
N ASN A 279 50.30 14.76 7.46
CA ASN A 279 50.90 14.00 8.57
C ASN A 279 52.29 14.54 8.94
N GLU A 280 53.12 14.84 7.94
CA GLU A 280 54.45 15.43 8.12
C GLU A 280 54.38 16.72 8.96
N TYR A 281 53.49 17.64 8.58
CA TYR A 281 53.27 18.86 9.35
C TYR A 281 52.76 18.56 10.77
N PHE A 282 51.81 17.63 10.91
CA PHE A 282 51.23 17.27 12.20
C PHE A 282 52.27 16.70 13.18
N TYR A 283 53.14 15.79 12.72
CA TYR A 283 54.14 15.15 13.56
C TYR A 283 55.37 16.03 13.81
N SER A 284 55.77 16.88 12.86
CA SER A 284 56.81 17.90 13.11
C SER A 284 56.37 18.97 14.12
N HIS A 285 55.06 19.20 14.27
CA HIS A 285 54.47 20.16 15.20
C HIS A 285 53.65 19.49 16.31
N LEU A 286 54.06 18.29 16.74
CA LEU A 286 53.26 17.47 17.65
C LEU A 286 53.01 18.12 19.02
N SER A 287 53.91 18.99 19.48
CA SER A 287 53.74 19.78 20.71
C SER A 287 52.61 20.80 20.60
N ASN A 288 52.37 21.35 19.40
CA ASN A 288 51.32 22.32 19.13
C ASN A 288 50.76 22.19 17.68
N PRO A 289 49.94 21.16 17.39
CA PRO A 289 49.48 20.87 16.03
C PRO A 289 48.26 21.73 15.64
N TYR A 290 48.45 23.05 15.69
CA TYR A 290 47.48 24.09 15.33
C TYR A 290 48.11 25.01 14.29
N PRO A 291 48.02 24.68 12.98
CA PRO A 291 48.56 25.55 11.94
C PRO A 291 47.87 26.92 11.95
N SER A 292 48.64 27.97 11.73
CA SER A 292 48.14 29.33 11.47
C SER A 292 47.31 29.38 10.18
N GLU A 293 46.58 30.47 9.95
CA GLU A 293 45.81 30.64 8.70
C GLU A 293 46.72 30.57 7.46
N GLU A 294 47.87 31.25 7.48
CA GLU A 294 48.87 31.18 6.41
C GLU A 294 49.40 29.75 6.19
N ALA A 295 49.65 28.99 7.27
CA ALA A 295 50.10 27.61 7.16
C ALA A 295 49.01 26.69 6.59
N LYS A 296 47.74 26.93 6.92
CA LYS A 296 46.61 26.18 6.34
C LYS A 296 46.46 26.47 4.85
N ASP A 297 46.65 27.72 4.43
CA ASP A 297 46.61 28.10 3.00
C ASP A 297 47.71 27.40 2.22
N GLU A 298 48.93 27.36 2.75
CA GLU A 298 50.04 26.67 2.09
C GLU A 298 49.84 25.15 2.05
N LEU A 299 49.32 24.55 3.12
CA LEU A 299 48.98 23.12 3.14
C LEU A 299 47.85 22.78 2.16
N ALA A 300 46.82 23.65 2.07
CA ALA A 300 45.73 23.52 1.12
C ALA A 300 46.26 23.54 -0.32
N ARG A 301 47.16 24.48 -0.62
CA ARG A 301 47.84 24.60 -1.92
C ARG A 301 48.68 23.37 -2.26
N LYS A 302 49.52 22.89 -1.33
CA LYS A 302 50.38 21.69 -1.50
C LYS A 302 49.57 20.41 -1.69
N CYS A 303 48.45 20.28 -0.98
CA CYS A 303 47.62 19.08 -0.99
C CYS A 303 46.54 19.08 -2.09
N GLY A 304 46.32 20.21 -2.76
CA GLY A 304 45.24 20.37 -3.75
C GLY A 304 43.84 20.23 -3.14
N ILE A 305 43.65 20.68 -1.89
CA ILE A 305 42.37 20.64 -1.16
C ILE A 305 42.02 22.02 -0.61
N SER A 306 40.79 22.21 -0.15
CA SER A 306 40.36 23.49 0.44
C SER A 306 40.89 23.68 1.87
N VAL A 307 41.03 24.94 2.29
CA VAL A 307 41.42 25.35 3.65
C VAL A 307 40.47 24.78 4.71
N SER A 308 39.17 24.68 4.39
CA SER A 308 38.17 24.04 5.25
C SER A 308 38.45 22.53 5.42
N GLN A 309 38.85 21.83 4.35
CA GLN A 309 39.26 20.42 4.41
C GLN A 309 40.51 20.23 5.26
N VAL A 310 41.50 21.11 5.17
CA VAL A 310 42.70 21.12 6.03
C VAL A 310 42.29 21.31 7.50
N SER A 311 41.49 22.33 7.80
CA SER A 311 41.00 22.62 9.17
C SER A 311 40.26 21.42 9.77
N ASN A 312 39.37 20.81 9.00
CA ASN A 312 38.63 19.61 9.41
C ASN A 312 39.57 18.41 9.61
N TRP A 313 40.58 18.23 8.76
CA TRP A 313 41.54 17.14 8.89
C TRP A 313 42.36 17.26 10.17
N PHE A 314 42.91 18.44 10.47
CA PHE A 314 43.69 18.68 11.70
C PHE A 314 42.83 18.51 12.96
N GLY A 315 41.59 19.01 12.96
CA GLY A 315 40.64 18.78 14.05
C GLY A 315 40.41 17.29 14.31
N ASN A 316 40.16 16.52 13.25
CA ASN A 316 39.96 15.07 13.35
C ASN A 316 41.23 14.32 13.75
N LYS A 317 42.40 14.67 13.20
CA LYS A 317 43.69 14.02 13.50
C LYS A 317 44.06 14.22 14.96
N ARG A 318 43.87 15.42 15.55
CA ARG A 318 44.09 15.66 16.99
C ARG A 318 43.21 14.78 17.88
N ILE A 319 41.92 14.67 17.57
CA ILE A 319 40.98 13.82 18.34
C ILE A 319 41.40 12.35 18.26
N ARG A 320 41.75 11.85 17.06
CA ARG A 320 42.19 10.47 16.85
C ARG A 320 43.51 10.18 17.57
N TYR A 321 44.47 11.10 17.48
CA TYR A 321 45.77 11.01 18.15
C TYR A 321 45.61 10.92 19.68
N LYS A 322 44.81 11.82 20.27
CA LYS A 322 44.54 11.82 21.71
C LYS A 322 43.84 10.56 22.21
N LYS A 323 42.96 9.96 21.40
CA LYS A 323 42.20 8.76 21.77
C LYS A 323 43.01 7.46 21.69
N ASN A 324 44.04 7.38 20.83
CA ASN A 324 44.78 6.15 20.55
C ASN A 324 46.30 6.40 20.55
N ILE A 325 46.83 6.85 21.68
CA ILE A 325 48.24 7.26 21.83
C ILE A 325 49.22 6.15 21.43
N GLY A 326 48.98 4.89 21.82
CA GLY A 326 49.90 3.77 21.53
C GLY A 326 50.12 3.52 20.04
N LYS A 327 49.05 3.46 19.24
CA LYS A 327 49.15 3.31 17.77
C LYS A 327 49.67 4.57 17.09
N ALA A 328 49.36 5.74 17.66
CA ALA A 328 49.79 7.01 17.10
C ALA A 328 51.28 7.28 17.33
N GLN A 329 51.89 6.67 18.36
CA GLN A 329 53.32 6.73 18.64
C GLN A 329 54.14 5.96 17.59
N GLU A 330 53.65 4.81 17.10
CA GLU A 330 54.28 4.07 16.00
C GLU A 330 54.29 4.89 14.71
N GLU A 331 53.17 5.54 14.38
CA GLU A 331 53.11 6.47 13.24
C GLU A 331 54.05 7.66 13.44
N ALA A 332 54.08 8.26 14.64
CA ALA A 332 54.97 9.38 14.95
C ALA A 332 56.45 9.01 14.77
N ASN A 333 56.85 7.80 15.20
CA ASN A 333 58.22 7.31 15.06
C ASN A 333 58.61 7.13 13.58
N LEU A 334 57.67 6.69 12.73
CA LEU A 334 57.90 6.55 11.28
C LEU A 334 58.14 7.89 10.60
N TYR A 335 57.39 8.94 10.98
CA TYR A 335 57.60 10.28 10.45
C TYR A 335 58.81 10.99 11.08
N ALA A 336 59.18 10.69 12.33
CA ALA A 336 60.37 11.23 12.97
C ALA A 336 61.68 10.64 12.38
N GLY A 337 61.68 9.35 12.03
CA GLY A 337 62.86 8.66 11.48
C GLY A 337 63.28 9.09 10.07
N ILE A 338 62.42 9.78 9.33
CA ILE A 338 62.72 10.30 7.98
C ILE A 338 63.53 11.63 8.06
N TYR A 339 63.46 12.38 9.16
CA TYR A 339 64.13 13.68 9.32
C TYR A 339 65.42 13.63 10.14
N THR A 340 65.78 12.47 10.70
CA THR A 340 67.05 12.29 11.44
C THR A 340 68.19 11.75 10.56
N ILE A 341 67.93 11.49 9.28
CA ILE A 341 68.94 11.08 8.28
C ILE A 341 68.95 12.11 7.15
N ASN A 342 69.51 13.30 7.41
CA ASN A 342 70.08 14.20 6.41
C ASN A 342 71.01 15.20 7.09
#